data_AF-B5IPD5-F1
#
_entry.id   AF-B5IPD5-F1
#
_cell.length_a   1.000
_cell.length_b   1.000
_cell.length_c   1.000
_cell.angle_alpha   90.00
_cell.angle_beta   90.00
_cell.angle_gamma   90.00
#
_symmetry.space_group_name_H-M   'P 1'
#
loop_
_entity.id
_entity.type
_entity.pdbx_description
1 polymer ?
#
loop_
_entity_poly.entity_id
_entity_poly.type
_entity_poly.pdbx_seq_one_letter_code
_entity_poly.pdbx_strand_id
1 'polypeptide(L)' 'MTVGELFLESVSTGVITPSELSWLAQRQNLFSRVEEAAAVRLGRLLDQGVIQLGCRLAQRPGSARSFSAG' A
#
# COMPACT_ATOMS: atom_id res chain seq x y z
N MET A 1 5.72 -7.30 -6.78
CA MET A 1 4.53 -6.46 -6.65
C MET A 1 4.11 -5.99 -8.03
N THR A 2 2.93 -6.41 -8.47
CA THR A 2 2.19 -5.86 -9.61
C THR A 2 1.28 -4.72 -9.15
N VAL A 3 0.69 -3.96 -10.08
CA VAL A 3 -0.32 -2.94 -9.72
C VAL A 3 -1.53 -3.57 -9.04
N GLY A 4 -1.94 -4.77 -9.47
CA GLY A 4 -3.06 -5.49 -8.86
C GLY A 4 -2.79 -5.91 -7.42
N GLU A 5 -1.60 -6.45 -7.14
CA GLU A 5 -1.18 -6.81 -5.78
C GLU A 5 -1.15 -5.57 -4.87
N LEU A 6 -0.56 -4.47 -5.35
CA LEU A 6 -0.49 -3.21 -4.63
C LEU A 6 -1.90 -2.67 -4.32
N PHE A 7 -2.79 -2.71 -5.30
CA PHE A 7 -4.18 -2.29 -5.15
C PHE A 7 -4.89 -3.09 -4.06
N LEU A 8 -4.83 -4.41 -4.12
CA LEU A 8 -5.48 -5.28 -3.14
C LEU A 8 -4.90 -5.07 -1.74
N GLU A 9 -3.58 -4.99 -1.62
CA GLU A 9 -2.91 -4.72 -0.35
C GLU A 9 -3.27 -3.36 0.23
N SER A 10 -3.35 -2.32 -0.60
CA SER A 10 -3.68 -0.97 -0.14
C SER A 10 -5.14 -0.86 0.29
N VAL A 11 -6.06 -1.51 -0.43
CA VAL A 11 -7.49 -1.55 -0.07
C VAL A 11 -7.71 -2.40 1.19
N SER A 12 -7.01 -3.52 1.33
CA SER A 12 -7.12 -4.43 2.48
C SER A 12 -6.60 -3.78 3.78
N THR A 13 -5.46 -3.10 3.70
CA THR A 13 -4.81 -2.49 4.87
C THR A 13 -5.24 -1.05 5.14
N GLY A 14 -5.84 -0.39 4.15
CA GLY A 14 -6.10 1.05 4.18
C GLY A 14 -4.83 1.91 4.09
N VAL A 15 -3.67 1.32 3.79
CA VAL A 15 -2.37 2.02 3.76
C VAL A 15 -1.62 1.74 2.48
N ILE A 16 -1.14 2.81 1.84
CA ILE A 16 -0.12 2.77 0.79
C ILE A 16 1.12 3.51 1.28
N THR A 17 2.29 2.95 0.98
CA THR A 17 3.57 3.55 1.37
C THR A 17 4.05 4.58 0.35
N PRO A 18 4.91 5.55 0.74
CA PRO A 18 5.52 6.49 -0.19
C PRO A 18 6.30 5.79 -1.32
N SER A 19 6.96 4.68 -1.02
CA SER A 19 7.72 3.88 -1.98
C SER A 19 6.80 3.23 -3.02
N GLU A 20 5.67 2.68 -2.58
CA GLU A 20 4.61 2.11 -3.44
C GLU A 20 3.99 3.18 -4.34
N LEU A 21 3.64 4.33 -3.77
CA LEU A 21 3.06 5.43 -4.55
C LEU A 21 4.06 6.00 -5.56
N SER A 22 5.33 6.15 -5.17
CA SER A 22 6.41 6.57 -6.08
C SER A 22 6.63 5.54 -7.19
N TRP A 23 6.58 4.25 -6.86
CA TRP A 23 6.68 3.16 -7.83
C TRP A 23 5.56 3.23 -8.88
N LEU A 24 4.31 3.51 -8.46
CA LEU A 24 3.17 3.73 -9.36
C LEU A 24 3.40 4.95 -10.27
N ALA A 25 3.80 6.08 -9.70
CA ALA A 25 3.99 7.34 -10.44
C ALA A 25 5.07 7.22 -11.52
N GLN A 26 6.14 6.47 -11.27
CA GLN A 26 7.25 6.31 -12.21
C GLN A 26 6.98 5.31 -13.36
N ARG A 27 5.93 4.49 -13.27
CA ARG A 27 5.66 3.38 -14.20
C ARG A 27 4.36 3.52 -14.98
N GLN A 28 3.68 4.66 -14.88
CA GLN A 28 2.38 4.87 -15.51
C GLN A 28 2.39 4.60 -17.02
N ASN A 29 3.50 4.90 -17.71
CA ASN A 29 3.68 4.65 -19.14
C ASN A 29 3.82 3.16 -19.52
N LEU A 30 3.99 2.26 -18.55
CA LEU A 30 4.15 0.82 -18.75
C LEU A 30 2.87 0.04 -18.41
N PHE A 31 1.85 0.71 -17.91
CA PHE A 31 0.63 0.05 -17.45
C PHE A 31 -0.28 -0.32 -18.61
N SER A 32 -0.87 -1.51 -18.53
CA SER A 32 -2.05 -1.85 -19.31
C SER A 32 -3.23 -0.94 -18.92
N ARG A 33 -4.26 -0.86 -19.77
CA ARG A 33 -5.49 -0.10 -19.44
C ARG A 33 -6.11 -0.49 -18.10
N VAL A 34 -6.03 -1.77 -17.73
CA VAL A 34 -6.59 -2.28 -16.47
C VAL A 34 -5.77 -1.78 -15.28
N GLU A 35 -4.45 -1.82 -15.40
CA GLU A 35 -3.54 -1.32 -14.37
C GLU A 35 -3.62 0.21 -14.23
N GLU A 36 -3.77 0.94 -15.32
CA GLU A 36 -4.01 2.38 -15.31
C GLU A 36 -5.32 2.72 -14.58
N ALA A 37 -6.41 2.01 -14.88
CA ALA A 37 -7.68 2.19 -14.17
C ALA A 37 -7.56 1.88 -12.67
N ALA A 38 -6.77 0.86 -12.29
CA ALA A 38 -6.51 0.54 -10.89
C ALA A 38 -5.69 1.63 -10.19
N ALA A 39 -4.65 2.17 -10.85
CA ALA A 39 -3.84 3.27 -10.33
C ALA A 39 -4.67 4.55 -10.14
N VAL A 40 -5.52 4.90 -11.11
CA VAL A 40 -6.45 6.04 -11.01
C VAL A 40 -7.44 5.85 -9.85
N ARG A 41 -7.99 4.64 -9.70
CA ARG A 41 -8.88 4.33 -8.57
C ARG A 41 -8.17 4.47 -7.23
N LEU A 42 -6.91 4.02 -7.14
CA LEU A 42 -6.07 4.20 -5.96
C LEU A 42 -5.89 5.69 -5.60
N GLY A 43 -5.60 6.53 -6.59
CA GLY A 43 -5.50 7.99 -6.39
C GLY A 43 -6.78 8.59 -5.80
N ARG A 44 -7.95 8.21 -6.33
CA ARG A 44 -9.24 8.67 -5.79
C ARG A 44 -9.48 8.23 -4.34
N LEU A 45 -9.09 7.00 -3.99
CA LEU A 45 -9.23 6.50 -2.61
C LEU A 45 -8.30 7.24 -1.64
N LEU A 46 -7.12 7.66 -2.11
CA LEU A 46 -6.22 8.53 -1.36
C LEU A 46 -6.84 9.91 -1.13
N ASP A 47 -7.34 10.55 -2.19
CA ASP A 47 -7.95 11.88 -2.11
C ASP A 47 -9.18 11.91 -1.19
N GLN A 48 -9.92 10.79 -1.12
CA GLN A 48 -11.07 10.61 -0.22
C GLN A 48 -10.69 10.28 1.22
N GLY A 49 -9.41 9.99 1.50
CA GLY A 49 -8.95 9.55 2.82
C GLY A 49 -9.35 8.12 3.20
N VAL A 50 -9.84 7.32 2.23
CA VAL A 50 -10.16 5.90 2.44
C VAL A 50 -8.88 5.07 2.58
N ILE A 51 -7.86 5.43 1.80
CA ILE A 51 -6.49 4.92 1.91
C ILE A 51 -5.61 6.07 2.37
N GLN A 52 -4.70 5.79 3.30
CA GLN A 52 -3.77 6.78 3.84
C GLN A 52 -2.33 6.49 3.41
N LEU A 53 -1.56 7.56 3.26
CA LEU A 53 -0.10 7.46 3.17
C LEU A 53 0.46 7.06 4.53
N GLY A 54 1.23 5.96 4.55
CA GLY A 54 1.77 5.45 5.82
C GLY A 54 2.99 4.55 5.65
N CYS A 55 3.33 3.85 6.71
CA CYS A 55 4.43 2.88 6.71
C CYS A 55 3.91 1.50 7.10
N ARG A 56 4.43 0.47 6.44
CA ARG A 56 4.19 -0.93 6.83
C ARG A 56 5.31 -1.33 7.78
N LEU A 57 5.00 -1.41 9.06
CA LEU A 57 5.96 -1.90 10.05
C LEU A 57 6.20 -3.39 9.78
N ALA A 58 7.38 -3.72 9.25
CA ALA A 58 7.81 -5.10 9.18
C ALA A 58 7.77 -5.67 10.61
N GLN A 59 6.88 -6.63 10.86
CA GLN A 59 6.88 -7.32 12.14
C GLN A 59 8.23 -8.01 12.25
N ARG A 60 9.07 -7.54 13.17
CA ARG A 60 10.34 -8.19 13.48
C ARG A 60 9.99 -9.58 14.00
N PRO A 61 10.35 -10.67 13.30
CA PRO A 61 10.08 -12.00 13.82
C PRO A 61 10.96 -12.17 15.06
N GLY A 62 10.34 -12.13 16.24
CA GLY A 62 11.03 -12.30 17.52
C GLY A 62 10.66 -11.36 18.67
N SER A 63 9.79 -10.35 18.49
CA SER A 63 9.31 -9.56 19.64
C SER A 63 8.09 -10.18 20.31
N ALA A 64 8.22 -11.42 20.78
CA ALA A 64 7.36 -11.92 21.84
C ALA A 64 7.76 -11.17 23.11
N ARG A 65 7.06 -10.09 23.44
CA ARG A 65 7.21 -9.43 24.74
C ARG A 65 6.73 -10.43 25.80
N SER A 66 7.68 -11.02 26.52
CA SER A 66 7.38 -11.71 27.76
C SER A 66 6.84 -10.67 28.74
N PHE A 67 5.53 -10.68 28.95
CA PHE A 67 4.89 -9.87 29.99
C PHE A 67 5.09 -10.63 31.30
N SER A 68 6.15 -10.30 32.04
CA SER A 68 6.32 -10.76 33.42
C SER A 68 5.44 -9.90 34.30
N ALA A 69 4.27 -10.42 34.68
CA ALA A 69 3.54 -9.91 35.84
C ALA A 69 4.39 -10.23 37.08
N GLY A 70 4.73 -9.18 37.84
CA GLY A 70 5.37 -9.29 39.15
C GLY A 70 4.40 -9.71 40.24
#